data_AF-A0A955SCB6-F1
#
_entry.id   AF-A0A955SCB6-F1
#
_cell.length_a   1.000
_cell.length_b   1.000
_cell.length_c   1.000
_cell.angle_alpha   90.00
_cell.angle_beta   90.00
_cell.angle_gamma   90.00
#
_symmetry.space_group_name_H-M   'P 1'
#
loop_
_entity.id
_entity.type
_entity.pdbx_description
1 polymer ?
#
loop_
_entity_poly.entity_id
_entity_poly.type
_entity_poly.pdbx_seq_one_letter_code
_entity_poly.pdbx_strand_id
1 'polypeptide(L)'
;DGSIRLRLTDWNGTLATVSVSGNQVGVLGLPPYEIEMTGLKKGRNEIDIDVYGSLKNLYGPHHGNPELGAAWPSGFLKAPKQGPPPGTEYSVIDYGLFAPPTLEAAKE
;
A
#
# COMPACT_ATOMS: atom_id res chain seq x y z
N ASP A 1 -11.15 20.07 -22.13
CA ASP A 1 -10.63 18.76 -21.70
C ASP A 1 -9.53 19.00 -20.68
N GLY A 2 -9.87 18.90 -19.39
CA GLY A 2 -8.88 19.00 -18.32
C GLY A 2 -8.60 17.60 -17.81
N SER A 3 -7.34 17.18 -17.77
CA SER A 3 -7.01 15.92 -17.11
C SER A 3 -7.07 16.09 -15.60
N ILE A 4 -7.47 15.02 -14.91
CA ILE A 4 -7.54 14.96 -13.45
C ILE A 4 -6.41 14.05 -13.00
N ARG A 5 -5.66 14.46 -11.99
CA ARG A 5 -4.61 13.67 -11.35
C ARG A 5 -5.07 13.24 -9.98
N LEU A 6 -4.92 11.96 -9.68
CA LEU A 6 -5.10 11.42 -8.33
C LEU A 6 -3.73 11.28 -7.68
N ARG A 7 -3.61 11.67 -6.40
CA ARG A 7 -2.41 11.50 -5.60
C ARG A 7 -2.73 10.84 -4.26
N LEU A 8 -1.93 9.85 -3.88
CA LEU A 8 -1.92 9.32 -2.52
C LEU A 8 -1.02 10.19 -1.64
N THR A 9 -1.56 10.67 -0.53
CA THR A 9 -0.89 11.61 0.37
C THR A 9 -0.24 10.88 1.53
N ASP A 10 -1.03 10.53 2.55
CA ASP A 10 -0.60 9.74 3.70
C ASP A 10 -1.06 8.29 3.54
N TRP A 11 -0.13 7.43 3.17
CA TRP A 11 -0.38 6.01 2.94
C TRP A 11 0.90 5.20 3.17
N ASN A 12 0.73 3.91 3.45
CA ASN A 12 1.85 2.97 3.52
C ASN A 12 1.46 1.64 2.89
N GLY A 13 2.32 1.12 2.05
CA GLY A 13 2.13 -0.13 1.32
C GLY A 13 3.33 -0.45 0.44
N THR A 14 3.31 -1.63 -0.17
CA THR A 14 4.28 -2.03 -1.19
C THR A 14 3.90 -1.46 -2.56
N LEU A 15 2.59 -1.42 -2.86
CA LEU A 15 2.03 -0.74 -4.02
C LEU A 15 0.55 -0.43 -3.78
N ALA A 16 -0.01 0.46 -4.59
CA ALA A 16 -1.45 0.62 -4.72
C ALA A 16 -1.89 0.52 -6.18
N THR A 17 -3.08 -0.01 -6.45
CA THR A 17 -3.70 0.06 -7.77
C THR A 17 -4.87 1.03 -7.72
N VAL A 18 -5.16 1.67 -8.86
CA VAL A 18 -6.30 2.58 -9.00
C VAL A 18 -7.17 2.09 -10.13
N SER A 19 -8.47 2.00 -9.91
CA SER A 19 -9.46 1.60 -10.91
C SER A 19 -10.60 2.61 -11.00
N VAL A 20 -11.17 2.76 -12.18
CA VAL A 20 -12.38 3.57 -12.42
C VAL A 20 -13.49 2.65 -12.92
N SER A 21 -14.55 2.52 -12.13
CA SER A 21 -15.68 1.62 -12.42
C SER A 21 -15.22 0.21 -12.81
N GLY A 22 -14.30 -0.36 -12.00
CA GLY A 22 -13.74 -1.70 -12.20
C GLY A 22 -12.65 -1.83 -13.28
N ASN A 23 -12.32 -0.77 -14.04
CA ASN A 23 -11.22 -0.80 -15.01
C ASN A 23 -9.96 -0.18 -14.39
N GLN A 24 -8.90 -0.97 -14.25
CA GLN A 24 -7.63 -0.48 -13.68
C GLN A 24 -7.02 0.60 -14.58
N VAL A 25 -6.77 1.78 -14.01
CA VAL A 25 -6.14 2.92 -14.71
C VAL A 25 -4.64 2.98 -14.46
N GLY A 26 -4.14 2.37 -13.38
CA GLY A 26 -2.72 2.08 -13.22
C GLY A 26 -2.30 1.68 -11.82
N VAL A 27 -0.97 1.73 -11.60
CA VAL A 27 -0.28 1.18 -10.42
C VAL A 27 0.67 2.24 -9.86
N LEU A 28 0.59 2.46 -8.55
CA LEU A 28 1.43 3.37 -7.78
C LEU A 28 2.42 2.55 -6.94
N GLY A 29 3.59 2.26 -7.52
CA GLY A 29 4.66 1.50 -6.84
C GLY A 29 5.86 2.35 -6.43
N LEU A 30 6.05 3.52 -7.06
CA LEU A 30 7.20 4.39 -6.82
C LEU A 30 6.73 5.86 -6.74
N PRO A 31 7.44 6.70 -5.97
CA PRO A 31 7.14 8.11 -5.93
C PRO A 31 7.46 8.79 -7.27
N PRO A 32 6.73 9.87 -7.63
CA PRO A 32 5.58 10.41 -6.91
C PRO A 32 4.34 9.51 -7.06
N TYR A 33 3.65 9.23 -5.95
CA TYR A 33 2.50 8.31 -5.91
C TYR A 33 1.23 8.94 -6.48
N GLU A 34 1.27 9.24 -7.76
CA GLU A 34 0.23 9.93 -8.50
C GLU A 34 -0.01 9.32 -9.88
N ILE A 35 -1.24 9.47 -10.37
CA ILE A 35 -1.64 8.95 -11.67
C ILE A 35 -2.63 9.90 -12.34
N GLU A 36 -2.51 10.02 -13.66
CA GLU A 36 -3.50 10.69 -14.49
C GLU A 36 -4.73 9.81 -14.67
N MET A 37 -5.89 10.32 -14.29
CA MET A 37 -7.15 9.59 -14.29
C MET A 37 -7.71 9.52 -15.70
N THR A 38 -7.89 8.30 -16.19
CA THR A 38 -8.52 8.01 -17.48
C THR A 38 -9.86 7.30 -17.28
N GLY A 39 -10.72 7.30 -18.30
CA GLY A 39 -12.02 6.60 -18.25
C GLY A 39 -13.11 7.29 -17.41
N LEU A 40 -12.86 8.50 -16.90
CA LEU A 40 -13.86 9.29 -16.19
C LEU A 40 -15.02 9.72 -17.10
N LYS A 41 -16.23 9.69 -16.57
CA LYS A 41 -17.46 10.12 -17.23
C LYS A 41 -18.04 11.35 -16.53
N LYS A 42 -18.86 12.12 -17.25
CA LYS A 42 -19.63 13.22 -16.62
C LYS A 42 -20.57 12.64 -15.56
N GLY A 43 -20.58 13.24 -14.37
CA GLY A 43 -21.39 12.80 -13.24
C GLY A 43 -20.59 11.95 -12.25
N ARG A 44 -21.26 10.97 -11.64
CA ARG A 44 -20.67 10.12 -10.61
C ARG A 44 -19.75 9.07 -11.24
N ASN A 45 -18.54 8.95 -10.70
CA ASN A 45 -17.60 7.87 -10.99
C ASN A 45 -17.29 7.14 -9.68
N GLU A 46 -17.11 5.83 -9.76
CA GLU A 46 -16.58 5.01 -8.68
C GLU A 46 -15.08 4.83 -8.92
N ILE A 47 -14.29 5.11 -7.89
CA ILE A 47 -12.83 4.99 -7.92
C ILE A 47 -12.46 4.02 -6.81
N ASP A 48 -11.81 2.93 -7.18
CA ASP A 48 -11.30 1.93 -6.25
C ASP A 48 -9.79 2.12 -6.11
N ILE A 49 -9.30 2.06 -4.87
CA ILE A 49 -7.87 2.12 -4.55
C ILE A 49 -7.55 0.91 -3.69
N ASP A 50 -6.87 -0.08 -4.26
CA ASP A 50 -6.43 -1.25 -3.52
C ASP A 50 -5.01 -1.00 -3.01
N VAL A 51 -4.83 -1.01 -1.69
CA VAL A 51 -3.52 -0.89 -1.05
C VAL A 51 -3.00 -2.26 -0.66
N TYR A 52 -1.81 -2.59 -1.15
CA TYR A 52 -1.18 -3.88 -0.91
C TYR A 52 -0.07 -3.72 0.13
N GLY A 53 -0.23 -4.41 1.26
CA GLY A 53 0.83 -4.57 2.24
C GLY A 53 1.89 -5.58 1.78
N SER A 54 2.94 -5.73 2.57
CA SER A 54 3.92 -6.80 2.38
C SER A 54 3.58 -8.02 3.24
N LEU A 55 4.27 -9.13 2.99
CA LEU A 55 4.23 -10.31 3.84
C LEU A 55 4.88 -10.11 5.23
N LYS A 56 5.37 -8.90 5.56
CA LYS A 56 5.96 -8.60 6.88
C LYS A 56 4.98 -8.86 8.02
N ASN A 57 3.73 -8.43 7.91
CA ASN A 57 2.75 -8.64 8.99
C ASN A 57 2.20 -10.07 9.03
N LEU A 58 2.27 -10.81 7.90
CA LEU A 58 1.83 -12.20 7.88
C LEU A 58 2.91 -13.15 8.38
N TYR A 59 4.14 -12.99 7.89
CA TYR A 59 5.25 -13.90 8.16
C TYR A 59 6.35 -13.27 9.02
N GLY A 60 6.84 -12.07 8.67
CA GLY A 60 7.83 -11.28 9.43
C GLY A 60 8.86 -12.06 10.27
N PRO A 61 9.46 -13.12 9.71
CA PRO A 61 10.08 -14.27 10.39
C PRO A 61 9.62 -14.68 11.81
N HIS A 62 8.36 -14.40 12.17
CA HIS A 62 7.65 -14.72 13.41
C HIS A 62 7.91 -13.81 14.63
N HIS A 63 8.14 -12.53 14.32
CA HIS A 63 7.81 -11.35 15.14
C HIS A 63 8.36 -11.28 16.56
N GLY A 64 9.64 -11.66 16.71
CA GLY A 64 10.54 -10.85 17.51
C GLY A 64 10.70 -9.45 16.89
N ASN A 65 11.93 -8.96 16.68
CA ASN A 65 12.17 -7.67 16.02
C ASN A 65 13.15 -7.77 14.84
N PRO A 66 12.75 -8.39 13.70
CA PRO A 66 13.62 -8.52 12.54
C PRO A 66 13.76 -7.19 11.78
N GLU A 67 14.88 -7.03 11.08
CA GLU A 67 15.17 -5.87 10.24
C GLU A 67 14.11 -5.70 9.13
N LEU A 68 13.68 -4.45 8.90
CA LEU A 68 12.69 -4.15 7.87
C LEU A 68 13.28 -4.29 6.46
N GLY A 69 12.47 -4.75 5.51
CA GLY A 69 12.91 -4.99 4.13
C GLY A 69 13.70 -6.29 3.92
N ALA A 70 13.96 -7.06 4.98
CA ALA A 70 14.68 -8.33 4.91
C ALA A 70 13.84 -9.49 5.46
N ALA A 71 13.61 -10.51 4.62
CA ALA A 71 12.92 -11.75 4.99
C ALA A 71 13.68 -12.97 4.44
N TRP A 72 14.98 -13.03 4.72
CA TRP A 72 15.86 -14.08 4.22
C TRP A 72 15.59 -15.43 4.90
N PRO A 73 15.94 -16.57 4.26
CA PRO A 73 15.75 -17.89 4.84
C PRO A 73 16.33 -18.05 6.25
N SER A 74 17.47 -17.39 6.54
CA SER A 74 18.11 -17.42 7.86
C SER A 74 17.26 -16.79 8.98
N GLY A 75 16.35 -15.86 8.65
CA GLY A 75 15.41 -15.28 9.61
C GLY A 75 14.43 -16.32 10.14
N PHE A 76 13.98 -17.24 9.29
CA PHE A 76 13.05 -18.31 9.66
C PHE A 76 13.71 -19.43 10.49
N LEU A 77 15.03 -19.48 10.53
CA LEU A 77 15.79 -20.41 11.39
C LEU A 77 15.90 -19.90 12.84
N LYS A 78 15.60 -18.62 13.10
CA LYS A 78 15.74 -17.99 14.42
C LYS A 78 14.40 -17.95 15.17
N ALA A 79 13.85 -19.12 15.48
CA ALA A 79 12.67 -19.21 16.35
C ALA A 79 13.04 -18.94 17.82
N PRO A 80 12.22 -18.19 18.60
CA PRO A 80 12.46 -18.03 20.02
C PRO A 80 12.36 -19.39 20.75
N LYS A 81 13.27 -19.64 21.71
CA LYS A 81 13.32 -20.92 22.43
C LYS A 81 12.04 -21.23 23.23
N GLN A 82 11.32 -20.20 23.68
CA GLN A 82 10.09 -20.35 24.46
C GLN A 82 8.81 -20.37 23.61
N GLY A 83 8.91 -20.33 22.27
CA GLY A 83 7.76 -20.16 21.38
C GLY A 83 7.53 -18.70 20.97
N PRO A 84 6.51 -18.42 20.14
CA PRO A 84 6.25 -17.07 19.65
C PRO A 84 5.88 -16.11 20.80
N PRO A 85 6.28 -14.83 20.73
CA PRO A 85 5.90 -13.84 21.75
C PRO A 85 4.39 -13.57 21.73
N PRO A 86 3.85 -12.87 22.75
CA PRO A 86 2.47 -12.39 22.71
C PRO A 86 2.24 -11.50 21.50
N GLY A 87 1.04 -11.55 20.91
CA GLY A 87 0.71 -10.75 19.72
C GLY A 87 0.86 -9.23 19.92
N THR A 88 0.76 -8.75 21.16
CA THR A 88 1.00 -7.35 21.52
C THR A 88 2.46 -6.92 21.38
N GLU A 89 3.39 -7.89 21.31
CA GLU A 89 4.82 -7.65 21.12
C GLU A 89 5.25 -7.89 19.67
N TYR A 90 4.32 -8.25 18.79
CA TYR A 90 4.67 -8.49 17.40
C TYR A 90 5.15 -7.19 16.73
N SER A 91 6.36 -7.26 16.16
CA SER A 91 6.84 -6.24 15.23
C SER A 91 5.97 -6.26 13.98
N VAL A 92 5.00 -5.36 13.90
CA VAL A 92 4.13 -5.11 12.75
C VAL A 92 4.32 -3.69 12.22
N ILE A 93 3.88 -3.45 10.99
CA ILE A 93 3.88 -2.13 10.36
C ILE A 93 2.45 -1.80 9.96
N ASP A 94 2.02 -0.56 10.15
CA ASP A 94 0.72 -0.12 9.67
C ASP A 94 0.73 0.00 8.14
N TYR A 95 -0.21 -0.69 7.49
CA TYR A 95 -0.44 -0.62 6.05
C TYR A 95 -1.85 -0.09 5.78
N GLY A 96 -1.99 0.79 4.79
CA GLY A 96 -3.28 1.34 4.40
C GLY A 96 -3.20 2.78 3.89
N LEU A 97 -4.37 3.38 3.74
CA LEU A 97 -4.56 4.81 3.51
C LEU A 97 -4.83 5.47 4.86
N PHE A 98 -3.99 6.43 5.25
CA PHE A 98 -4.13 7.18 6.51
C PHE A 98 -4.72 8.57 6.29
N ALA A 99 -4.70 9.06 5.04
CA ALA A 99 -5.45 10.23 4.62
C ALA A 99 -6.20 9.97 3.31
N PRO A 100 -7.26 10.74 3.02
CA PRO A 100 -7.93 10.70 1.73
C PRO A 100 -6.97 11.01 0.58
N PRO A 101 -7.14 10.37 -0.60
CA PRO A 101 -6.44 10.77 -1.81
C PRO A 101 -6.89 12.17 -2.24
N THR A 102 -6.02 12.91 -2.91
CA THR A 102 -6.37 14.21 -3.50
C THR A 102 -6.61 14.07 -4.99
N LEU A 103 -7.51 14.91 -5.50
CA LEU A 103 -7.74 15.09 -6.93
C LEU A 103 -7.36 16.51 -7.31
N GLU A 104 -6.49 16.65 -8.30
CA GLU A 104 -6.04 17.94 -8.82
C GLU A 104 -6.33 18.01 -10.31
N ALA A 105 -6.76 19.17 -10.81
CA ALA A 105 -6.72 19.41 -12.24
C ALA A 105 -5.25 19.40 -12.65
N ALA A 106 -4.88 18.53 -13.58
CA ALA A 106 -3.54 18.53 -14.14
C ALA A 106 -3.31 19.90 -14.81
N LYS A 107 -2.20 20.54 -14.44
CA LYS A 107 -1.76 21.76 -15.12
C LYS A 107 -1.25 21.36 -16.51
N GLU A 108 -1.69 22.09 -17.54
CA GLU A 108 -1.10 22.04 -18.88
C GLU A 108 0.41 22.30 -18.83
#